data_AF-A0AA39VG76-F1
#
_entry.id   AF-A0AA39VG76-F1
#
_cell.length_a   1.000
_cell.length_b   1.000
_cell.length_c   1.000
_cell.angle_alpha   90.00
_cell.angle_beta   90.00
_cell.angle_gamma   90.00
#
_symmetry.space_group_name_H-M   'P 1'
#
loop_
_entity.id
_entity.type
_entity.pdbx_description
1 polymer ?
#
loop_
_entity_poly.entity_id
_entity_poly.type
_entity_poly.pdbx_seq_one_letter_code
_entity_poly.pdbx_strand_id
1 'polypeptide(L)'
;MRTAALPNFRKLYGRIEEDLDAGDVVVVHLMNNYNTYSFSGKKKLVLSTSGWLGGKNDFLGAAYVFVGSSSIIISIVFMLLHVKNPRPYGGDAAYLSWNLKNIS
;
A
#
# COMPACT_ATOMS: atom_id res chain seq x y z
N MET A 1 -5.72 -8.56 26.58
CA MET A 1 -5.18 -9.35 25.46
C MET A 1 -5.64 -8.73 24.14
N ARG A 2 -4.73 -8.48 23.19
CA ARG A 2 -5.09 -7.92 21.87
C ARG A 2 -5.15 -9.05 20.83
N THR A 3 -6.34 -9.34 20.30
CA THR A 3 -6.54 -10.34 19.23
C THR A 3 -5.99 -9.85 17.89
N ALA A 4 -5.69 -10.78 16.98
CA ALA A 4 -5.25 -10.44 15.62
C ALA A 4 -6.46 -10.38 14.68
N ALA A 5 -6.39 -9.53 13.66
CA ALA A 5 -7.47 -9.37 12.68
C ALA A 5 -7.44 -10.42 11.56
N LEU A 6 -6.27 -11.02 11.30
CA LEU A 6 -6.07 -12.01 10.23
C LEU A 6 -5.63 -13.36 10.83
N PRO A 7 -5.91 -14.49 10.15
CA PRO A 7 -5.50 -15.82 10.59
C PRO A 7 -3.98 -16.00 10.58
N ASN A 8 -3.29 -15.34 9.66
CA ASN A 8 -1.84 -15.23 9.66
C ASN A 8 -1.43 -13.94 10.37
N PHE A 9 -0.85 -14.07 11.55
CA PHE A 9 -0.45 -12.93 12.37
C PHE A 9 0.92 -13.12 12.99
N ARG A 10 1.50 -12.02 13.46
CA ARG A 10 2.72 -12.00 14.25
C ARG A 10 2.42 -11.38 15.61
N LYS A 11 3.06 -11.90 16.65
CA LYS A 11 3.06 -11.32 17.99
C LYS A 11 4.51 -11.13 18.40
N LEU A 12 4.80 -10.01 19.06
CA LEU A 12 6.12 -9.77 19.62
C LEU A 12 6.34 -10.76 20.77
N TYR A 13 7.41 -11.55 20.67
CA TYR A 13 7.83 -12.44 21.74
C TYR A 13 8.84 -11.74 22.67
N GLY A 14 9.79 -11.01 22.07
CA GLY A 14 10.79 -10.21 22.76
C GLY A 14 11.49 -9.27 21.79
N ARG A 15 12.30 -8.35 22.32
CA ARG A 15 13.13 -7.42 21.57
C ARG A 15 14.55 -7.49 22.13
N ILE A 16 15.52 -7.47 21.21
CA ILE A 16 16.93 -7.30 21.52
C ILE A 16 17.17 -5.79 21.41
N GLU A 17 17.65 -5.16 22.49
CA GLU A 17 17.87 -3.70 22.56
C GLU A 17 19.30 -3.30 22.17
N GLU A 18 20.14 -4.29 21.87
CA GLU A 18 21.51 -4.15 21.41
C GLU A 18 21.61 -4.46 19.91
N ASP A 19 22.55 -3.78 19.24
CA ASP A 19 22.79 -3.97 17.81
C ASP A 19 23.51 -5.31 17.59
N LEU A 20 23.10 -6.02 16.53
CA LEU A 20 23.70 -7.29 16.13
C LEU A 20 24.57 -7.07 14.90
N ASP A 21 25.83 -7.50 14.98
CA ASP A 21 26.78 -7.45 13.89
C ASP A 21 26.69 -8.69 12.99
N ALA A 22 27.23 -8.55 11.78
CA ALA A 22 27.30 -9.66 10.84
C ALA A 22 28.22 -10.77 11.40
N GLY A 23 27.63 -11.92 11.72
CA GLY A 23 28.34 -13.06 12.31
C GLY A 23 27.90 -13.40 13.73
N ASP A 24 27.10 -12.55 14.36
CA ASP A 24 26.57 -12.82 15.69
C ASP A 24 25.63 -14.02 15.70
N VAL A 25 25.77 -14.86 16.72
CA VAL A 25 25.01 -16.09 16.88
C VAL A 25 23.90 -15.89 17.92
N VAL A 26 22.66 -15.83 17.45
CA VAL A 26 21.47 -15.78 18.32
C VAL A 26 20.95 -17.21 18.53
N VAL A 27 21.14 -17.75 19.73
CA VAL A 27 20.62 -19.06 20.11
C VAL A 27 19.25 -18.90 20.77
N VAL A 28 18.22 -19.54 20.20
CA VAL A 28 16.86 -19.50 20.74
C VAL A 28 16.43 -20.89 21.16
N HIS A 29 16.25 -21.09 22.47
CA HIS A 29 15.71 -22.32 23.02
C HIS A 29 14.18 -22.25 23.07
N LEU A 30 13.49 -23.07 22.26
CA LEU A 30 12.04 -23.14 22.25
C LEU A 30 11.52 -24.47 22.79
N MET A 31 10.51 -24.39 23.65
CA MET A 31 9.70 -25.54 24.04
C MET A 31 8.34 -25.48 23.36
N ASN A 32 7.88 -26.61 22.82
CA ASN A 32 6.58 -26.69 22.18
C ASN A 32 5.47 -27.05 23.18
N ASN A 33 4.92 -26.04 23.84
CA ASN A 33 3.77 -26.22 24.74
C ASN A 33 2.41 -25.99 24.06
N TYR A 34 2.41 -25.56 22.80
CA TYR A 34 1.19 -25.28 22.04
C TYR A 34 1.19 -26.02 20.70
N ASN A 35 0.46 -27.13 20.67
CA ASN A 35 0.37 -28.02 19.52
C ASN A 35 -0.67 -27.50 18.52
N THR A 36 -0.21 -27.20 17.31
CA THR A 36 -1.04 -26.68 16.22
C THR A 36 -1.53 -27.78 15.27
N TYR A 37 -1.18 -29.04 15.54
CA TYR A 37 -1.41 -30.18 14.64
C TYR A 37 -2.89 -30.51 14.45
N SER A 38 -3.70 -30.37 15.50
CA SER A 38 -5.14 -30.70 15.44
C SER A 38 -5.94 -29.83 14.47
N PHE A 39 -5.47 -28.61 14.20
CA PHE A 39 -6.10 -27.66 13.29
C PHE A 39 -5.20 -27.29 12.10
N SER A 40 -4.17 -28.11 11.83
CA SER A 40 -3.21 -27.89 10.72
C SER A 40 -2.56 -26.50 10.69
N GLY A 41 -2.37 -25.89 11.87
CA GLY A 41 -1.74 -24.58 11.99
C GLY A 41 -0.22 -24.65 11.86
N LYS A 42 0.38 -23.59 11.30
CA LYS A 42 1.85 -23.43 11.21
C LYS A 42 2.30 -22.36 12.21
N LYS A 43 3.43 -22.62 12.86
CA LYS A 43 4.11 -21.67 13.76
C LYS A 43 5.55 -21.49 13.32
N LYS A 44 6.06 -20.27 13.48
CA LYS A 44 7.43 -19.90 13.14
C LYS A 44 7.90 -18.77 14.04
N LEU A 45 9.17 -18.83 14.42
CA LEU A 45 9.87 -17.70 15.00
C LEU A 45 10.45 -16.87 13.85
N VAL A 46 10.32 -15.54 13.91
CA VAL A 46 10.87 -14.63 12.90
C VAL A 46 11.66 -13.56 13.63
N LEU A 47 12.96 -13.50 13.36
CA LEU A 47 13.80 -12.38 13.75
C LEU A 47 13.73 -11.32 12.66
N SER A 48 13.39 -10.08 13.03
CA SER A 48 13.28 -8.98 12.08
C SER A 48 13.54 -7.65 12.77
N THR A 49 14.19 -6.74 12.06
CA THR A 49 14.27 -5.34 12.44
C THR A 49 13.01 -4.60 11.99
N SER A 50 12.61 -3.56 12.73
CA SER A 50 11.50 -2.67 12.38
C SER A 50 12.04 -1.27 12.12
N GLY A 51 11.69 -0.69 10.98
CA GLY A 51 11.92 0.72 10.69
C GLY A 51 10.75 1.60 11.12
N TRP A 52 10.80 2.88 10.73
CA TRP A 52 9.74 3.86 11.01
C TRP A 52 8.35 3.44 10.50
N LEU A 53 8.29 2.80 9.33
CA LEU A 53 7.05 2.27 8.73
C LEU A 53 6.68 0.87 9.25
N GLY A 54 7.39 0.37 10.26
CA GLY A 54 7.22 -0.97 10.82
C GLY A 54 8.13 -2.01 10.16
N GLY A 55 7.63 -3.24 10.04
CA GLY A 55 8.37 -4.32 9.39
C GLY A 55 8.40 -4.19 7.86
N LYS A 56 9.16 -5.06 7.20
CA LYS A 56 9.24 -5.12 5.73
C LYS A 56 7.84 -5.24 5.10
N ASN A 57 7.45 -4.24 4.31
CA ASN A 57 6.19 -4.19 3.58
C ASN A 57 6.34 -3.45 2.24
N ASP A 58 6.58 -4.20 1.17
CA ASP A 58 6.80 -3.64 -0.17
C ASP A 58 5.49 -3.16 -0.84
N PHE A 59 4.33 -3.60 -0.32
CA PHE A 59 3.01 -3.26 -0.88
C PHE A 59 2.73 -1.76 -0.83
N LEU A 60 3.07 -1.10 0.29
CA LEU A 60 2.75 0.30 0.47
C LEU A 60 3.52 1.18 -0.53
N GLY A 61 4.81 0.90 -0.73
CA GLY A 61 5.62 1.59 -1.74
C GLY A 61 5.09 1.40 -3.16
N ALA A 62 4.76 0.16 -3.53
CA ALA A 62 4.17 -0.14 -4.83
C ALA A 62 2.83 0.57 -5.05
N ALA A 63 1.97 0.63 -4.02
CA ALA A 63 0.68 1.32 -4.09
C ALA A 63 0.87 2.83 -4.36
N TYR A 64 1.81 3.49 -3.68
CA TYR A 64 2.09 4.90 -3.91
C TYR A 64 2.63 5.16 -5.33
N VAL A 65 3.54 4.32 -5.82
CA VAL A 65 4.06 4.42 -7.19
C VAL A 65 2.94 4.23 -8.22
N PHE A 66 2.04 3.28 -7.98
CA PHE A 66 0.90 3.03 -8.86
C PHE A 66 -0.07 4.22 -8.92
N VAL A 67 -0.43 4.79 -7.77
CA VAL A 67 -1.33 5.96 -7.71
C VAL A 67 -0.64 7.18 -8.32
N GLY A 68 0.64 7.42 -8.03
CA GLY A 68 1.43 8.50 -8.60
C GLY A 68 1.50 8.41 -10.13
N SER A 69 1.91 7.25 -10.65
CA SER A 69 2.01 7.03 -12.11
C SER A 69 0.67 7.15 -12.83
N SER A 70 -0.41 6.58 -12.29
CA SER A 70 -1.75 6.72 -12.88
C SER A 70 -2.21 8.18 -12.92
N SER A 71 -1.97 8.95 -11.86
CA SER A 71 -2.33 10.37 -11.83
C SER A 71 -1.57 11.21 -12.88
N ILE A 72 -0.28 10.91 -13.09
CA ILE A 72 0.55 11.60 -14.10
C ILE A 72 0.04 11.28 -15.51
N ILE A 73 -0.28 10.01 -15.79
CA ILE A 73 -0.83 9.60 -17.08
C ILE A 73 -2.15 10.34 -17.36
N ILE A 74 -3.06 10.38 -16.38
CA ILE A 74 -4.34 11.09 -16.50
C ILE A 74 -4.11 12.58 -16.77
N SER A 75 -3.18 13.20 -16.03
CA SER A 75 -2.82 14.61 -16.22
C SER A 75 -2.31 14.89 -17.64
N ILE A 76 -1.43 14.04 -18.17
CA ILE A 76 -0.91 14.17 -19.54
C ILE A 76 -2.04 14.03 -20.57
N VAL A 77 -2.95 13.06 -20.38
CA VAL A 77 -4.09 12.87 -21.29
C VAL A 77 -4.98 14.12 -21.30
N PHE A 78 -5.33 14.65 -20.12
CA PHE A 78 -6.13 15.87 -20.05
C PHE A 78 -5.39 17.08 -20.62
N MET A 79 -4.08 17.20 -20.39
CA MET A 79 -3.27 18.27 -20.98
C MET A 79 -3.29 18.21 -22.51
N LEU A 80 -3.12 17.02 -23.10
CA LEU A 80 -3.19 16.83 -24.55
C LEU A 80 -4.58 17.14 -25.11
N LEU A 81 -5.64 16.69 -24.44
CA LEU A 81 -7.01 17.01 -24.83
C LEU A 81 -7.29 18.51 -24.78
N HIS A 82 -6.78 19.18 -23.75
CA HIS A 82 -6.97 20.61 -23.55
C HIS A 82 -6.26 21.44 -24.61
N VAL A 83 -5.04 21.05 -24.99
CA VAL A 83 -4.27 21.72 -26.06
C VAL A 83 -4.86 21.43 -27.44
N LYS A 84 -5.35 20.20 -27.70
CA LYS A 84 -5.95 19.84 -29.00
C LYS A 84 -7.35 20.42 -29.21
N ASN A 85 -8.17 20.48 -28.16
CA ASN A 85 -9.54 21.00 -28.19
C ASN A 85 -9.67 22.16 -27.19
N PRO A 86 -9.03 23.32 -27.46
CA PRO A 86 -9.14 24.47 -26.58
C PRO A 86 -10.58 24.96 -26.58
N ARG A 87 -11.28 24.76 -25.47
CA ARG A 87 -12.61 25.35 -25.27
C ARG A 87 -12.42 26.77 -24.73
N PRO A 88 -13.15 27.77 -25.24
CA PRO A 88 -13.15 29.11 -24.67
C PRO A 88 -13.48 29.06 -23.18
N TYR A 89 -12.71 29.76 -22.36
CA TYR A 89 -12.98 29.89 -20.94
C TYR A 89 -14.09 30.93 -20.73
N GLY A 90 -15.06 30.59 -19.89
CA GLY A 90 -16.29 31.38 -19.73
C GLY A 90 -17.43 30.74 -20.52
N GLY A 91 -18.61 30.66 -19.90
CA GLY A 91 -19.78 29.98 -20.46
C GLY A 91 -20.25 30.65 -21.75
N ASP A 92 -19.63 30.29 -22.86
CA ASP A 92 -20.02 30.74 -24.19
C ASP A 92 -21.48 30.35 -24.40
N ALA A 93 -22.33 31.36 -24.58
CA ALA A 93 -23.76 31.17 -24.74
C ALA A 93 -24.10 30.28 -25.95
N ALA A 94 -23.15 30.13 -26.89
CA ALA A 94 -23.24 29.26 -28.06
C ALA A 94 -23.31 27.75 -27.71
N TYR A 95 -22.73 27.32 -26.58
CA TYR A 95 -22.76 25.91 -26.15
C TYR A 95 -23.94 25.58 -25.23
N LEU A 96 -24.86 26.52 -25.02
CA LEU A 96 -26.07 26.29 -24.22
C LEU A 96 -27.03 25.40 -25.01
N SER A 97 -27.59 24.38 -24.34
CA SER A 97 -28.41 23.34 -24.98
C SER A 97 -29.64 23.88 -25.71
N TRP A 98 -30.15 25.05 -25.31
CA TRP A 98 -31.29 25.72 -25.95
C TRP A 98 -30.93 26.57 -27.17
N ASN A 99 -29.67 26.98 -27.34
CA ASN A 99 -29.22 27.72 -28.53
C ASN A 99 -28.87 26.78 -29.71
N LEU A 100 -28.52 25.52 -29.43
CA LEU A 100 -28.21 24.50 -30.44
C LEU A 100 -29.44 24.02 -31.24
N LYS A 101 -30.65 24.21 -30.72
CA LYS A 101 -31.91 23.78 -31.35
C LYS A 101 -32.36 24.66 -32.53
N ASN A 102 -31.81 25.86 -32.69
CA ASN A 102 -32.25 26.82 -33.70
C ASN A 102 -31.50 26.70 -35.04
N ILE A 103 -30.66 25.68 -35.23
CA ILE A 103 -29.79 25.51 -36.41
C ILE A 103 -30.17 24.23 -37.22
N SER A 104 -31.35 23.65 -37.03
CA SER A 104 -31.91 22.62 -37.93
C SER A 104 -32.82 23.22 -38.98
#